data_AF-A0A1R3KZP9-F1
#
_entry.id   AF-A0A1R3KZP9-F1
#
_cell.length_a   1.000
_cell.length_b   1.000
_cell.length_c   1.000
_cell.angle_alpha   90.00
_cell.angle_beta   90.00
_cell.angle_gamma   90.00
#
_symmetry.space_group_name_H-M   'P 1'
#
loop_
_entity.id
_entity.type
_entity.pdbx_description
1 polymer ?
#
loop_
_entity_poly.entity_id
_entity_poly.type
_entity_poly.pdbx_seq_one_letter_code
_entity_poly.pdbx_strand_id
1 'polypeptide(L)'
;MRQLKEMGYALVVVTNQSGIARGKFTEAQFETLTEWMDWSLADRGVDLDGIYYCPHHPQGTVEAYRQTCDCRKPHPGMFISAQEFLHIDMAASYMVGDKLEDMQAAAAAGVGTKILVRTGKPVTPEAENAADWVINSLADLPKEIKKHQK
;
A
#
# COMPACT_ATOMS: atom_id res chain seq x y z
N MET A 1 -7.33 5.06 -10.45
CA MET A 1 -7.88 3.80 -9.92
C MET A 1 -8.85 3.14 -10.88
N ARG A 2 -9.99 3.76 -11.27
CA ARG A 2 -10.91 3.17 -12.28
C ARG A 2 -10.21 2.70 -13.56
N GLN A 3 -9.38 3.56 -14.16
CA GLN A 3 -8.57 3.20 -15.32
C GLN A 3 -7.61 2.02 -15.08
N LEU A 4 -7.11 1.83 -13.85
CA LEU A 4 -6.23 0.70 -13.53
C LEU A 4 -7.02 -0.61 -13.48
N LYS A 5 -8.24 -0.60 -12.92
CA LYS A 5 -9.16 -1.76 -13.01
C LYS A 5 -9.51 -2.07 -14.46
N GLU A 6 -9.84 -1.06 -15.27
CA GLU A 6 -10.10 -1.21 -16.71
C GLU A 6 -8.89 -1.77 -17.49
N MET A 7 -7.67 -1.50 -17.01
CA MET A 7 -6.42 -2.07 -17.54
C MET A 7 -6.15 -3.50 -17.07
N GLY A 8 -7.02 -4.09 -16.25
CA GLY A 8 -6.92 -5.47 -15.78
C GLY A 8 -6.13 -5.66 -14.48
N TYR A 9 -5.77 -4.59 -13.77
CA TYR A 9 -5.08 -4.71 -12.49
C TYR A 9 -6.07 -4.93 -11.34
N ALA A 10 -5.71 -5.84 -10.43
CA ALA A 10 -6.25 -5.83 -9.08
C ALA A 10 -5.75 -4.59 -8.32
N LEU A 11 -6.60 -4.01 -7.47
CA LEU A 11 -6.28 -2.88 -6.59
C LEU A 11 -6.32 -3.34 -5.14
N VAL A 12 -5.15 -3.35 -4.51
CA VAL A 12 -4.98 -3.76 -3.12
C VAL A 12 -4.40 -2.61 -2.30
N VAL A 13 -5.05 -2.29 -1.19
CA VAL A 13 -4.52 -1.34 -0.20
C VAL A 13 -3.65 -2.09 0.80
N VAL A 14 -2.41 -1.64 0.99
CA VAL A 14 -1.47 -2.17 2.00
C VAL A 14 -0.95 -1.03 2.89
N THR A 15 -1.48 -0.88 4.10
CA THR A 15 -1.32 0.35 4.90
C THR A 15 -0.80 0.15 6.32
N ASN A 16 0.18 0.96 6.74
CA ASN A 16 0.69 0.95 8.13
C ASN A 16 -0.16 1.90 8.98
N GLN A 17 -0.91 1.37 9.95
CA GLN A 17 -1.85 2.09 10.83
C GLN A 17 -1.40 2.09 12.29
N SER A 18 -0.12 2.35 12.53
CA SER A 18 0.44 2.44 13.90
C SER A 18 -0.12 3.55 14.79
N GLY A 19 -1.05 4.38 14.30
CA GLY A 19 -1.87 5.24 15.16
C GLY A 19 -2.68 4.43 16.18
N ILE A 20 -3.09 3.22 15.80
CA ILE A 20 -3.80 2.26 16.66
C ILE A 20 -2.92 1.84 17.85
N ALA A 21 -1.74 1.27 17.58
CA ALA A 21 -0.79 0.93 18.65
C ALA A 21 -0.34 2.12 19.50
N ARG A 22 -0.35 3.35 18.96
CA ARG A 22 -0.01 4.57 19.69
C ARG A 22 -1.18 5.21 20.44
N GLY A 23 -2.36 4.58 20.41
CA GLY A 23 -3.57 5.08 21.08
C GLY A 23 -4.07 6.42 20.53
N LYS A 24 -3.78 6.72 19.26
CA LYS A 24 -4.26 7.94 18.59
C LYS A 24 -5.71 7.82 18.13
N PHE A 25 -6.13 6.60 17.82
CA PHE A 25 -7.49 6.19 17.50
C PHE A 25 -7.60 4.68 17.73
N THR A 26 -8.82 4.16 17.86
CA THR A 26 -9.10 2.74 18.06
C THR A 26 -9.14 1.99 16.72
N GLU A 27 -8.98 0.66 16.77
CA GLU A 27 -9.13 -0.19 15.58
C GLU A 27 -10.55 -0.09 15.01
N ALA A 28 -11.59 -0.09 15.86
CA ALA A 28 -12.97 0.11 15.42
C ALA A 28 -13.19 1.43 14.65
N GLN A 29 -12.51 2.52 15.04
CA GLN A 29 -12.55 3.78 14.28
C GLN A 29 -11.89 3.64 12.91
N PHE A 30 -10.79 2.89 12.82
CA PHE A 30 -10.13 2.59 11.55
C PHE A 30 -11.01 1.71 10.65
N GLU A 31 -11.64 0.68 11.20
CA GLU A 31 -12.57 -0.20 10.48
C GLU A 31 -13.76 0.58 9.94
N THR A 32 -14.38 1.43 10.77
CA THR A 32 -15.49 2.31 10.35
C THR A 32 -15.09 3.22 9.19
N LEU A 33 -13.89 3.83 9.26
CA LEU A 33 -13.38 4.68 8.19
C LEU A 33 -13.07 3.88 6.92
N THR A 34 -12.57 2.65 7.08
CA THR A 34 -12.19 1.77 5.98
C THR A 34 -13.43 1.28 5.24
N GLU A 35 -14.47 0.87 5.96
CA GLU A 35 -15.77 0.51 5.37
C GLU A 35 -16.36 1.69 4.60
N TRP A 36 -16.34 2.89 5.18
CA TRP A 36 -16.79 4.10 4.48
C TRP A 36 -15.96 4.39 3.21
N MET A 37 -14.64 4.23 3.28
CA MET A 37 -13.75 4.44 2.13
C MET A 37 -14.06 3.45 1.01
N ASP A 38 -14.25 2.17 1.35
CA ASP A 38 -14.55 1.11 0.41
C ASP A 38 -15.89 1.37 -0.31
N TRP A 39 -16.95 1.65 0.44
CA TRP A 39 -18.25 2.05 -0.13
C TRP A 39 -18.16 3.30 -1.02
N SER A 40 -17.42 4.31 -0.58
CA SER A 40 -17.23 5.55 -1.33
C SER A 40 -16.54 5.31 -2.68
N LEU A 41 -15.58 4.40 -2.72
CA LEU A 41 -14.89 4.00 -3.96
C LEU A 41 -15.78 3.14 -4.85
N ALA A 42 -16.50 2.17 -4.28
CA ALA A 42 -17.42 1.30 -5.01
C ALA A 42 -18.53 2.12 -5.70
N ASP A 43 -19.13 3.08 -5.01
CA ASP A 43 -20.10 4.05 -5.56
C ASP A 43 -19.56 4.85 -6.75
N ARG A 44 -18.23 5.01 -6.84
CA ARG A 44 -17.53 5.70 -7.93
C ARG A 44 -16.95 4.74 -8.97
N GLY A 45 -17.37 3.49 -8.98
CA GLY A 45 -16.96 2.46 -9.92
C GLY A 45 -15.53 1.94 -9.69
N VAL A 46 -15.08 1.92 -8.44
CA VAL A 46 -13.77 1.36 -8.06
C VAL A 46 -14.00 0.33 -6.96
N ASP A 47 -13.96 -0.94 -7.33
CA ASP A 47 -14.03 -2.06 -6.40
C ASP A 47 -12.61 -2.49 -6.00
N LEU A 48 -12.29 -2.42 -4.71
CA LEU A 48 -10.99 -2.81 -4.18
C LEU A 48 -10.96 -4.32 -3.97
N ASP A 49 -9.92 -4.98 -4.49
CA ASP A 49 -9.80 -6.44 -4.39
C ASP A 49 -9.29 -6.88 -3.00
N GLY A 50 -8.70 -5.97 -2.23
CA GLY A 50 -8.32 -6.24 -0.85
C GLY A 50 -7.81 -5.01 -0.11
N ILE A 51 -8.05 -4.99 1.21
CA ILE A 51 -7.54 -3.97 2.12
C ILE A 51 -6.83 -4.67 3.27
N TYR A 52 -5.51 -4.51 3.32
CA TYR A 52 -4.65 -5.06 4.35
C TYR A 52 -4.01 -3.91 5.12
N TYR A 53 -4.00 -4.03 6.45
CA TYR A 53 -3.42 -3.02 7.32
C TYR A 53 -2.63 -3.64 8.46
N CYS A 54 -1.66 -2.86 8.96
CA CYS A 54 -0.87 -3.23 10.13
C CYS A 54 -1.14 -2.24 11.28
N PRO A 55 -1.83 -2.65 12.37
CA PRO A 55 -2.07 -1.80 13.52
C PRO A 55 -0.86 -1.70 14.47
N HIS A 56 0.13 -2.60 14.32
CA HIS A 56 1.20 -2.83 15.29
C HIS A 56 2.32 -1.77 15.31
N HIS A 57 2.95 -1.64 16.49
CA HIS A 57 4.21 -0.94 16.68
C HIS A 57 4.97 -1.49 17.90
N PRO A 58 6.29 -1.75 17.82
CA PRO A 58 7.05 -2.37 18.92
C PRO A 58 7.07 -1.50 20.20
N GLN A 59 6.98 -0.19 20.04
CA GLN A 59 6.89 0.80 21.13
C GLN A 59 5.47 1.40 21.24
N GLY A 60 4.43 0.65 20.86
CA GLY A 60 3.04 1.07 21.06
C GLY A 60 2.73 1.35 22.54
N THR A 61 1.72 2.18 22.79
CA THR A 61 1.18 2.41 24.14
C THR A 61 -0.02 1.52 24.44
N VAL A 62 -0.74 1.08 23.41
CA VAL A 62 -1.84 0.11 23.52
C VAL A 62 -1.26 -1.29 23.50
N GLU A 63 -1.42 -2.02 24.61
CA GLU A 63 -0.75 -3.30 24.86
C GLU A 63 -1.07 -4.36 23.81
N ALA A 64 -2.35 -4.48 23.41
CA ALA A 64 -2.81 -5.43 22.38
C ALA A 64 -2.07 -5.31 21.04
N TYR A 65 -1.57 -4.11 20.68
CA TYR A 65 -0.89 -3.88 19.40
C TYR A 65 0.61 -3.58 19.57
N ARG A 66 1.15 -3.71 20.79
CA ARG A 66 2.56 -3.43 21.10
C ARG A 66 3.42 -4.67 20.84
N GLN A 67 3.77 -4.89 19.59
CA GLN A 67 4.53 -6.06 19.16
C GLN A 67 5.39 -5.80 17.92
N THR A 68 6.41 -6.64 17.74
CA THR A 68 7.05 -6.86 16.44
C THR A 68 6.17 -7.78 15.61
N CYS A 69 6.09 -7.56 14.30
CA CYS A 69 5.22 -8.32 13.42
C CYS A 69 5.77 -8.32 11.99
N ASP A 70 5.33 -9.28 11.19
CA ASP A 70 5.74 -9.40 9.78
C ASP A 70 4.88 -8.56 8.83
N CYS A 71 3.75 -8.03 9.29
CA CYS A 71 2.88 -7.20 8.46
C CYS A 71 3.32 -5.74 8.39
N ARG A 72 4.10 -5.24 9.35
CA ARG A 72 4.53 -3.83 9.36
C ARG A 72 5.63 -3.60 8.32
N LYS A 73 5.35 -2.79 7.30
CA LYS A 73 6.38 -2.34 6.34
C LYS A 73 7.55 -1.70 7.11
N PRO A 74 8.81 -2.10 6.87
CA PRO A 74 9.32 -2.72 5.63
C PRO A 74 9.19 -4.24 5.48
N HIS A 75 8.57 -4.95 6.44
CA HIS A 75 8.28 -6.37 6.26
C HIS A 75 7.17 -6.59 5.20
N PRO A 76 7.27 -7.66 4.38
CA PRO A 76 6.37 -7.90 3.25
C PRO A 76 5.05 -8.62 3.61
N GLY A 77 4.75 -8.87 4.88
CA GLY A 77 3.66 -9.78 5.27
C GLY A 77 2.28 -9.42 4.69
N MET A 78 1.95 -8.13 4.58
CA MET A 78 0.70 -7.70 3.94
C MET A 78 0.67 -8.01 2.43
N PHE A 79 1.82 -7.89 1.76
CA PHE A 79 1.95 -8.20 0.33
C PHE A 79 1.82 -9.70 0.08
N ILE A 80 2.49 -10.51 0.90
CA ILE A 80 2.42 -11.99 0.82
C ILE A 80 0.98 -12.45 1.09
N SER A 81 0.31 -11.89 2.10
CA SER A 81 -1.09 -12.23 2.40
C SER A 81 -2.03 -11.91 1.23
N ALA A 82 -1.84 -10.75 0.59
CA ALA A 82 -2.61 -10.37 -0.59
C ALA A 82 -2.31 -11.27 -1.79
N GLN A 83 -1.04 -11.63 -1.99
CA GLN A 83 -0.61 -12.53 -3.05
C GLN A 83 -1.26 -13.91 -2.92
N GLU A 84 -1.24 -14.48 -1.72
CA GLU A 84 -1.80 -15.81 -1.45
C GLU A 84 -3.32 -15.82 -1.62
N PHE A 85 -4.01 -14.78 -1.10
CA PHE A 85 -5.46 -14.70 -1.15
C PHE A 85 -6.01 -14.42 -2.57
N LEU A 86 -5.37 -13.53 -3.32
CA LEU A 86 -5.84 -13.07 -4.64
C LEU A 86 -5.08 -13.72 -5.81
N HIS A 87 -4.13 -14.62 -5.53
CA HIS A 87 -3.26 -15.26 -6.53
C HIS A 87 -2.54 -14.24 -7.43
N ILE A 88 -1.94 -13.21 -6.82
CA ILE A 88 -1.31 -12.08 -7.52
C ILE A 88 0.01 -12.51 -8.16
N ASP A 89 0.24 -12.11 -9.41
CA ASP A 89 1.57 -12.12 -10.01
C ASP A 89 2.35 -10.87 -9.56
N MET A 90 3.25 -11.05 -8.58
CA MET A 90 4.04 -9.96 -8.01
C MET A 90 5.00 -9.35 -9.03
N ALA A 91 5.56 -10.15 -9.94
CA ALA A 91 6.51 -9.67 -10.94
C ALA A 91 5.84 -8.74 -11.98
N ALA A 92 4.54 -8.94 -12.23
CA ALA A 92 3.72 -8.06 -13.07
C ALA A 92 3.02 -6.92 -12.30
N SER A 93 3.27 -6.78 -11.00
CA SER A 93 2.59 -5.84 -10.12
C SER A 93 3.38 -4.55 -9.87
N TYR A 94 2.64 -3.53 -9.40
CA TYR A 94 3.18 -2.21 -9.06
C TYR A 94 2.92 -1.90 -7.58
N MET A 95 3.94 -1.44 -6.86
CA MET A 95 3.76 -0.81 -5.54
C MET A 95 3.82 0.71 -5.68
N VAL A 96 2.83 1.40 -5.12
CA VAL A 96 2.81 2.87 -5.04
C VAL A 96 2.86 3.29 -3.58
N GLY A 97 3.89 4.04 -3.20
CA GLY A 97 4.11 4.51 -1.83
C GLY A 97 4.75 5.89 -1.77
N ASP A 98 4.97 6.38 -0.56
CA ASP A 98 5.52 7.72 -0.31
C ASP A 98 6.82 7.72 0.51
N LYS A 99 7.35 6.55 0.84
CA LYS A 99 8.49 6.39 1.74
C LYS A 99 9.31 5.14 1.43
N LEU A 100 10.53 5.12 1.94
CA LEU A 100 11.49 4.03 1.78
C LEU A 100 10.93 2.67 2.21
N GLU A 101 10.21 2.62 3.33
CA GLU A 101 9.71 1.35 3.89
C GLU A 101 8.68 0.68 2.96
N ASP A 102 7.96 1.46 2.15
CA ASP A 102 7.05 0.93 1.14
C ASP A 102 7.81 0.23 0.01
N MET A 103 8.92 0.85 -0.44
CA MET A 103 9.77 0.30 -1.51
C MET A 103 10.50 -0.96 -1.04
N GLN A 104 10.98 -0.96 0.21
CA GLN A 104 11.64 -2.12 0.83
C GLN A 104 10.68 -3.31 0.96
N ALA A 105 9.44 -3.09 1.43
CA ALA A 105 8.45 -4.16 1.54
C ALA A 105 8.08 -4.73 0.16
N ALA A 106 7.93 -3.87 -0.84
CA ALA A 106 7.65 -4.29 -2.21
C ALA A 106 8.80 -5.10 -2.82
N ALA A 107 10.06 -4.67 -2.62
CA ALA A 107 11.23 -5.42 -3.05
C ALA A 107 11.30 -6.80 -2.38
N ALA A 108 11.06 -6.86 -1.06
CA ALA A 108 11.06 -8.11 -0.31
C ALA A 108 9.93 -9.07 -0.74
N ALA A 109 8.82 -8.54 -1.24
CA ALA A 109 7.70 -9.32 -1.77
C ALA A 109 7.83 -9.66 -3.26
N GLY A 110 8.91 -9.25 -3.93
CA GLY A 110 9.12 -9.52 -5.36
C GLY A 110 8.24 -8.71 -6.30
N VAL A 111 7.75 -7.54 -5.87
CA VAL A 111 6.95 -6.64 -6.72
C VAL A 111 7.82 -6.10 -7.85
N GLY A 112 7.35 -6.24 -9.09
CA GLY A 112 8.12 -5.94 -10.30
C GLY A 112 8.49 -4.47 -10.47
N THR A 113 7.60 -3.55 -10.09
CA THR A 113 7.85 -2.10 -10.22
C THR A 113 7.46 -1.34 -8.96
N LYS A 114 8.40 -0.56 -8.42
CA LYS A 114 8.31 0.21 -7.18
C LYS A 114 8.22 1.69 -7.53
N ILE A 115 7.16 2.35 -7.08
CA ILE A 115 6.83 3.71 -7.51
C ILE A 115 6.66 4.60 -6.28
N LEU A 116 7.37 5.73 -6.28
CA LEU A 116 7.16 6.80 -5.33
C LEU A 116 6.26 7.90 -5.90
N VAL A 117 5.43 8.46 -5.02
CA VAL A 117 4.62 9.65 -5.31
C VAL A 117 5.04 10.83 -4.44
N ARG A 118 4.80 12.06 -4.93
CA ARG A 118 5.13 13.31 -4.21
C ARG A 118 3.97 13.88 -3.40
N THR A 119 2.86 13.13 -3.26
CA THR A 119 1.66 13.56 -2.51
C THR A 119 1.68 13.23 -1.02
N GLY A 120 2.70 12.51 -0.54
CA GLY A 120 2.83 12.10 0.86
C GLY A 120 4.00 12.78 1.56
N LYS A 121 4.83 12.00 2.24
CA LYS A 121 6.08 12.49 2.83
C LYS A 121 7.03 13.04 1.76
N PRO A 122 7.92 13.99 2.13
CA PRO A 122 9.01 14.39 1.25
C PRO A 122 9.83 13.18 0.80
N VAL A 123 10.07 13.08 -0.50
CA VAL A 123 10.92 12.02 -1.07
C VAL A 123 12.34 12.20 -0.56
N THR A 124 12.91 11.15 0.02
CA THR A 124 14.31 11.14 0.47
C THR A 124 15.20 10.48 -0.60
N PRO A 125 16.51 10.79 -0.63
CA PRO A 125 17.44 10.14 -1.57
C PRO A 125 17.45 8.61 -1.46
N GLU A 126 17.31 8.08 -0.24
CA GLU A 126 17.25 6.64 -0.01
C GLU A 126 15.99 6.02 -0.60
N ALA A 127 14.84 6.69 -0.45
CA ALA A 127 13.59 6.23 -1.02
C ALA A 127 13.66 6.27 -2.56
N GLU A 128 14.18 7.35 -3.14
CA GLU A 128 14.35 7.50 -4.58
C GLU A 128 15.27 6.42 -5.16
N ASN A 129 16.38 6.09 -4.49
CA ASN A 129 17.27 5.00 -4.89
C ASN A 129 16.62 3.61 -4.81
N ALA A 130 15.60 3.44 -3.96
CA ALA A 130 14.88 2.18 -3.81
C ALA A 130 13.65 2.06 -4.74
N ALA A 131 13.29 3.12 -5.46
CA ALA A 131 12.18 3.16 -6.39
C ALA A 131 12.66 3.01 -7.84
N ASP A 132 11.84 2.42 -8.69
CA ASP A 132 12.11 2.37 -10.13
C ASP A 132 11.61 3.67 -10.79
N TRP A 133 10.45 4.18 -10.36
CA TRP A 133 9.85 5.43 -10.86
C TRP A 133 9.50 6.40 -9.73
N VAL A 134 9.57 7.70 -10.02
CA VAL A 134 9.05 8.76 -9.15
C VAL A 134 8.10 9.67 -9.92
N ILE A 135 6.81 9.57 -9.61
CA ILE A 135 5.73 10.32 -10.27
C ILE A 135 5.14 11.38 -9.33
N ASN A 136 4.37 12.34 -9.86
CA ASN A 136 3.82 13.39 -8.99
C ASN A 136 2.72 12.83 -8.10
N SER A 137 1.80 12.04 -8.64
CA SER A 137 0.70 11.43 -7.89
C SER A 137 0.26 10.09 -8.49
N LEU A 138 -0.57 9.35 -7.74
CA LEU A 138 -1.23 8.14 -8.24
C LEU A 138 -2.05 8.39 -9.52
N ALA A 139 -2.51 9.63 -9.76
CA ALA A 139 -3.26 9.97 -10.98
C ALA A 139 -2.43 9.84 -12.27
N ASP A 140 -1.10 9.94 -12.17
CA ASP A 140 -0.21 9.82 -13.32
C ASP A 140 0.07 8.36 -13.72
N LEU A 141 -0.18 7.42 -12.80
CA LEU A 141 0.20 6.02 -12.97
C LEU A 141 -0.37 5.34 -14.23
N PRO A 142 -1.67 5.47 -14.58
CA PRO A 142 -2.20 4.83 -15.79
C PRO A 142 -1.50 5.29 -17.06
N LYS A 143 -1.10 6.57 -17.12
CA LYS A 143 -0.37 7.15 -18.25
C LYS A 143 1.05 6.63 -18.30
N GLU A 144 1.72 6.52 -17.16
CA GLU A 144 3.09 6.01 -17.09
C GLU A 144 3.17 4.52 -17.44
N ILE A 145 2.24 3.69 -16.99
CA ILE A 145 2.18 2.27 -17.39
C ILE A 145 2.02 2.15 -18.92
N LYS A 146 1.09 2.90 -19.52
CA LYS A 146 0.85 2.85 -20.98
C LYS A 146 2.06 3.29 -21.82
N LYS A 147 2.96 4.11 -21.28
CA LYS A 147 4.20 4.50 -21.99
C LYS A 147 5.22 3.36 -22.04
N HIS A 148 5.26 2.52 -21.01
CA HIS A 148 6.27 1.47 -20.85
C HIS A 148 5.84 0.09 -21.36
N GLN A 149 4.58 -0.07 -21.77
CA GLN A 149 4.05 -1.28 -22.41
C GLN A 149 4.19 -1.27 -23.95
N LYS A 150 4.93 -0.32 -24.52
CA LYS A 150 5.25 -0.25 -25.96
C LYS A 150 6.62 -0.88 -26.23
#